data_AF-A0A9Q0N061-F1
#
_entry.id   AF-A0A9Q0N061-F1
#
_cell.length_a   1.000
_cell.length_b   1.000
_cell.length_c   1.000
_cell.angle_alpha   90.00
_cell.angle_beta   90.00
_cell.angle_gamma   90.00
#
_symmetry.space_group_name_H-M   'P 1'
#
loop_
_entity.id
_entity.type
_entity.pdbx_description
1 polymer ?
#
loop_
_entity_poly.entity_id
_entity_poly.type
_entity_poly.pdbx_seq_one_letter_code
_entity_poly.pdbx_strand_id
1 'polypeptide(L)'
;MSDSYDDLDIESDDENDSDTRSPNYSSINGIQFLSQAERRAHHNALERKRRDDIKDYFVSLRETVPSLQETKSASRGQILQGAAKFIQHMANRNVSPQRIEQLKRQNKNLEEQIKHLEQLTNLSVINGGYKDMKTPQTSSEELTNGDDAMEQKSKKFKPNNYAM
;
A
#
# COMPACT_ATOMS: atom_id res chain seq x y z
N MET A 1 -23.63 -30.47 -51.86
CA MET A 1 -24.03 -29.11 -52.28
C MET A 1 -25.02 -28.64 -51.24
N SER A 2 -24.55 -27.81 -50.33
CA SER A 2 -25.36 -27.17 -49.28
C SER A 2 -25.69 -25.78 -49.79
N ASP A 3 -26.97 -25.39 -49.81
CA ASP A 3 -27.35 -23.98 -49.68
C ASP A 3 -28.88 -23.81 -49.52
N SER A 4 -29.20 -22.73 -48.81
CA SER A 4 -30.47 -21.99 -48.82
C SER A 4 -31.59 -22.41 -47.87
N TYR A 5 -31.41 -22.10 -46.59
CA TYR A 5 -32.47 -21.53 -45.76
C TYR A 5 -31.84 -20.46 -44.88
N ASP A 6 -32.02 -19.19 -45.22
CA ASP A 6 -31.94 -18.04 -44.30
C ASP A 6 -32.43 -16.80 -45.07
N ASP A 7 -33.70 -16.84 -45.46
CA ASP A 7 -34.47 -15.64 -45.77
C ASP A 7 -35.38 -15.39 -44.56
N LEU A 8 -34.79 -14.78 -43.54
CA LEU A 8 -35.52 -14.25 -42.39
C LEU A 8 -35.60 -12.74 -42.60
N ASP A 9 -36.69 -12.30 -43.23
CA ASP A 9 -37.14 -10.92 -43.18
C ASP A 9 -37.39 -10.55 -41.72
N ILE A 10 -36.38 -9.95 -41.09
CA ILE A 10 -36.52 -9.34 -39.78
C ILE A 10 -37.25 -8.01 -40.00
N GLU A 11 -38.59 -8.04 -39.90
CA GLU A 11 -39.36 -6.82 -39.81
C GLU A 11 -38.85 -6.04 -38.58
N SER A 12 -38.21 -4.90 -38.85
CA SER A 12 -37.87 -3.91 -37.84
C SER A 12 -39.18 -3.29 -37.36
N ASP A 13 -39.77 -3.92 -36.35
CA ASP A 13 -40.95 -3.40 -35.64
C ASP A 13 -40.55 -2.14 -34.87
N ASP A 14 -40.58 -1.00 -35.57
CA ASP A 14 -40.44 0.35 -35.03
C ASP A 14 -41.76 0.83 -34.38
N GLU A 15 -42.44 -0.03 -33.63
CA GLU A 15 -43.64 0.31 -32.85
C GLU A 15 -43.37 0.08 -31.35
N ASN A 16 -42.69 1.05 -30.73
CA ASN A 16 -42.86 1.28 -29.29
C ASN A 16 -43.20 2.74 -29.03
N ASP A 17 -44.30 3.19 -29.64
CA ASP A 17 -45.12 4.26 -29.11
C ASP A 17 -45.93 3.71 -27.92
N SER A 18 -45.26 3.51 -26.79
CA SER A 18 -45.95 3.30 -25.53
C SER A 18 -45.61 4.43 -24.59
N ASP A 19 -46.45 5.46 -24.70
CA ASP A 19 -46.75 6.49 -23.73
C ASP A 19 -47.28 5.85 -22.42
N THR A 20 -46.51 4.94 -21.81
CA THR A 20 -46.80 4.39 -20.50
C THR A 20 -46.18 5.32 -19.47
N ARG A 21 -47.00 6.27 -19.03
CA ARG A 21 -46.92 6.95 -17.75
C ARG A 21 -46.33 6.03 -16.65
N SER A 22 -45.04 6.15 -16.39
CA SER A 22 -44.47 5.82 -15.07
C SER A 22 -44.19 7.13 -14.34
N PRO A 23 -45.12 7.64 -13.52
CA PRO A 23 -44.81 8.70 -12.59
C PRO A 23 -43.97 8.09 -11.44
N ASN A 24 -42.98 8.85 -10.98
CA ASN A 24 -42.08 8.58 -9.86
C ASN A 24 -40.89 7.64 -10.10
N TYR A 25 -39.77 8.24 -10.54
CA TYR A 25 -38.57 8.31 -9.69
C TYR A 25 -37.49 9.32 -10.15
N SER A 26 -37.69 10.03 -11.27
CA SER A 26 -36.64 10.90 -11.82
C SER A 26 -36.79 12.39 -11.50
N SER A 27 -37.40 12.73 -10.34
CA SER A 27 -37.41 14.11 -9.84
C SER A 27 -36.13 14.38 -9.07
N ILE A 28 -35.02 14.52 -9.79
CA ILE A 28 -33.82 15.17 -9.30
C ILE A 28 -33.20 15.91 -10.50
N ASN A 29 -33.54 17.20 -10.54
CA ASN A 29 -32.82 18.29 -11.20
C ASN A 29 -32.83 18.33 -12.73
N GLY A 30 -33.66 19.21 -13.32
CA GLY A 30 -33.42 19.87 -14.62
C GLY A 30 -33.45 19.01 -15.90
N ILE A 31 -33.50 17.68 -15.80
CA ILE A 31 -33.31 16.77 -16.94
C ILE A 31 -34.57 16.65 -17.83
N GLN A 32 -35.73 17.13 -17.35
CA GLN A 32 -37.03 16.95 -18.01
C GLN A 32 -37.21 17.75 -19.31
N PHE A 33 -36.40 18.79 -19.55
CA PHE A 33 -36.52 19.64 -20.75
C PHE A 33 -35.45 19.40 -21.81
N LEU A 34 -34.55 18.43 -21.62
CA LEU A 34 -33.52 18.11 -22.62
C LEU A 34 -34.09 17.23 -23.73
N SER A 35 -33.76 17.52 -24.98
CA SER A 35 -34.00 16.66 -26.13
C SER A 35 -33.40 15.26 -25.93
N GLN A 36 -33.88 14.27 -26.69
CA GLN A 36 -33.33 12.91 -26.66
C GLN A 36 -31.81 12.89 -26.93
N ALA A 37 -31.33 13.77 -27.81
CA ALA A 37 -29.91 13.90 -28.12
C ALA A 37 -29.12 14.45 -26.93
N GLU A 38 -29.65 15.47 -26.26
CA GLU A 38 -29.01 16.06 -25.08
C GLU A 38 -29.02 15.10 -23.88
N ARG A 39 -30.07 14.31 -23.66
CA ARG A 39 -30.08 13.24 -22.65
C ARG A 39 -28.98 12.21 -22.89
N ARG A 40 -28.81 11.76 -24.14
CA ARG A 40 -27.72 10.85 -24.54
C ARG A 40 -26.34 11.49 -24.33
N ALA A 41 -26.17 12.76 -24.69
CA ALA A 41 -24.92 13.48 -24.50
C ALA A 41 -24.56 13.62 -23.01
N HIS A 42 -25.53 13.98 -22.17
CA HIS A 42 -25.35 14.07 -20.72
C HIS A 42 -24.96 12.72 -20.10
N HIS A 43 -25.66 11.64 -20.46
CA HIS A 43 -25.31 10.29 -20.02
C HIS A 43 -23.86 9.91 -20.41
N ASN A 44 -23.47 10.18 -21.66
CA ASN A 44 -22.10 9.93 -22.14
C ASN A 44 -21.05 10.76 -21.39
N ALA A 45 -21.38 11.99 -21.00
CA ALA A 45 -20.50 12.85 -20.21
C ALA A 45 -20.32 12.29 -18.79
N LEU A 46 -21.41 11.88 -18.14
CA LEU A 46 -21.36 11.26 -16.80
C LEU A 46 -20.53 9.98 -16.81
N GLU A 47 -20.72 9.11 -17.80
CA GLU A 47 -19.95 7.87 -17.89
C GLU A 47 -18.46 8.13 -18.17
N ARG A 48 -18.11 9.17 -18.95
CA ARG A 48 -16.71 9.59 -19.10
C ARG A 48 -16.10 9.97 -17.76
N LYS A 49 -16.77 10.83 -16.98
CA LYS A 49 -16.33 11.18 -15.62
C LYS A 49 -16.15 9.93 -14.76
N ARG A 50 -17.14 9.02 -14.75
CA ARG A 50 -17.06 7.78 -13.99
C ARG A 50 -15.85 6.93 -14.37
N ARG A 51 -15.51 6.83 -15.66
CA ARG A 51 -14.34 6.08 -16.13
C ARG A 51 -13.03 6.74 -15.74
N ASP A 52 -12.97 8.06 -15.70
CA ASP A 52 -11.78 8.79 -15.23
C ASP A 52 -11.60 8.62 -13.72
N ASP A 53 -12.68 8.73 -12.92
CA ASP A 53 -12.64 8.43 -11.47
C ASP A 53 -12.11 7.00 -11.23
N ILE A 54 -12.59 6.01 -11.99
CA ILE A 54 -12.10 4.62 -11.90
C ILE A 54 -10.63 4.52 -12.26
N LYS A 55 -10.19 5.22 -13.30
CA LYS A 55 -8.78 5.24 -13.70
C LYS A 55 -7.92 5.76 -12.55
N ASP A 56 -8.34 6.83 -11.88
CA ASP A 56 -7.63 7.41 -10.76
C ASP A 56 -7.57 6.44 -9.56
N TYR A 57 -8.67 5.73 -9.27
CA TYR A 57 -8.67 4.66 -8.26
C TYR A 57 -7.69 3.53 -8.59
N PHE A 58 -7.54 3.15 -9.87
CA PHE A 58 -6.54 2.16 -10.28
C PHE A 58 -5.10 2.67 -10.10
N VAL A 59 -4.84 3.96 -10.35
CA VAL A 59 -3.54 4.57 -10.10
C VAL A 59 -3.21 4.56 -8.60
N SER A 60 -4.14 5.04 -7.77
CA SER A 60 -3.97 5.03 -6.32
C SER A 60 -3.79 3.61 -5.76
N LEU A 61 -4.57 2.65 -6.24
CA LEU A 61 -4.42 1.25 -5.84
C LEU A 61 -3.03 0.69 -6.22
N ARG A 62 -2.53 0.98 -7.42
CA ARG A 62 -1.17 0.58 -7.82
C ARG A 62 -0.11 1.17 -6.89
N GLU A 63 -0.23 2.45 -6.55
CA GLU A 63 0.73 3.14 -5.68
C GLU A 63 0.71 2.64 -4.24
N THR A 64 -0.39 2.08 -3.75
CA THR A 64 -0.46 1.53 -2.38
C THR A 64 0.07 0.10 -2.26
N VAL A 65 0.20 -0.63 -3.38
CA VAL A 65 0.66 -2.02 -3.40
C VAL A 65 2.17 -2.06 -3.69
N PRO A 66 3.04 -2.43 -2.73
CA PRO A 66 4.50 -2.30 -2.87
C PRO A 66 5.09 -3.01 -4.09
N SER A 67 4.58 -4.19 -4.44
CA SER A 67 5.06 -4.97 -5.59
C SER A 67 4.72 -4.36 -6.96
N LEU A 68 3.82 -3.37 -7.02
CA LEU A 68 3.36 -2.75 -8.26
C LEU A 68 3.90 -1.32 -8.47
N GLN A 69 4.52 -0.73 -7.44
CA GLN A 69 5.08 0.63 -7.51
C GLN A 69 6.19 0.73 -8.55
N GLU A 70 7.12 -0.24 -8.57
CA GLU A 70 8.28 -0.27 -9.47
C GLU A 70 7.91 -0.58 -10.94
N THR A 71 6.73 -1.14 -11.17
CA THR A 71 6.29 -1.53 -12.51
C THR A 71 5.65 -0.34 -13.23
N LYS A 72 6.40 0.33 -14.12
CA LYS A 72 5.96 1.53 -14.87
C LYS A 72 4.57 1.42 -15.51
N SER A 73 4.19 0.23 -15.98
CA SER A 73 2.91 -0.03 -16.64
C SER A 73 2.33 -1.38 -16.21
N ALA A 74 1.56 -1.40 -15.12
CA ALA A 74 0.77 -2.56 -14.71
C ALA A 74 -0.63 -2.50 -15.35
N SER A 75 -1.08 -3.59 -15.98
CA SER A 75 -2.46 -3.69 -16.50
C SER A 75 -3.49 -3.73 -15.36
N ARG A 76 -4.75 -3.41 -15.65
CA ARG A 76 -5.84 -3.48 -14.65
C ARG A 76 -5.93 -4.84 -13.97
N GLY A 77 -5.80 -5.93 -14.74
CA GLY A 77 -5.80 -7.29 -14.21
C GLY A 77 -4.62 -7.55 -13.28
N GLN A 78 -3.41 -7.08 -13.64
CA GLN A 78 -2.22 -7.19 -12.79
C GLN A 78 -2.36 -6.37 -11.50
N ILE A 79 -2.98 -5.20 -11.56
CA ILE A 79 -3.24 -4.37 -10.36
C ILE A 79 -4.16 -5.11 -9.39
N LEU A 80 -5.27 -5.66 -9.89
CA LEU A 80 -6.20 -6.44 -9.06
C LEU A 80 -5.53 -7.69 -8.47
N GLN A 81 -4.75 -8.42 -9.28
CA GLN A 81 -4.05 -9.61 -8.82
C GLN A 81 -2.98 -9.29 -7.77
N GLY A 82 -2.20 -8.22 -7.98
CA GLY A 82 -1.18 -7.76 -7.04
C GLY A 82 -1.79 -7.31 -5.71
N ALA A 83 -2.89 -6.56 -5.76
CA ALA A 83 -3.63 -6.15 -4.58
C ALA A 83 -4.17 -7.35 -3.78
N ALA A 84 -4.78 -8.33 -4.47
CA ALA A 84 -5.28 -9.54 -3.83
C ALA A 84 -4.16 -10.32 -3.11
N LYS A 85 -3.00 -10.50 -3.76
CA LYS A 85 -1.83 -11.13 -3.14
C LYS A 85 -1.31 -10.34 -1.94
N PHE A 86 -1.28 -9.01 -2.03
CA PHE A 86 -0.83 -8.15 -0.94
C PHE A 86 -1.76 -8.24 0.28
N ILE A 87 -3.08 -8.24 0.08
CA ILE A 87 -4.06 -8.43 1.15
C ILE A 87 -3.86 -9.78 1.84
N GLN A 88 -3.70 -10.86 1.06
CA GLN A 88 -3.44 -12.20 1.61
C GLN A 88 -2.14 -12.25 2.41
N HIS A 89 -1.06 -11.66 1.88
CA HIS A 89 0.22 -11.58 2.57
C HIS A 89 0.09 -10.82 3.91
N MET A 90 -0.57 -9.65 3.89
CA MET A 90 -0.77 -8.84 5.09
C MET A 90 -1.68 -9.54 6.11
N ALA A 91 -2.73 -10.22 5.67
CA ALA A 91 -3.58 -11.03 6.54
C ALA A 91 -2.76 -12.12 7.23
N ASN A 92 -1.97 -12.91 6.47
CA ASN A 92 -1.15 -13.98 7.04
C ASN A 92 -0.05 -13.45 7.98
N ARG A 93 0.58 -12.33 7.65
CA ARG A 93 1.60 -11.69 8.51
C ARG A 93 0.98 -11.17 9.81
N ASN A 94 -0.20 -10.56 9.74
CA ASN A 94 -0.88 -10.01 10.91
C ASN A 94 -1.53 -11.09 11.79
N VAL A 95 -1.72 -12.30 11.28
CA VAL A 95 -2.24 -13.47 12.02
C VAL A 95 -1.18 -14.12 12.92
N SER A 96 0.08 -13.68 12.92
CA SER A 96 1.10 -14.12 13.89
C SER A 96 1.18 -13.16 15.08
N PRO A 97 0.36 -13.33 16.15
CA PRO A 97 0.54 -12.63 17.42
C PRO A 97 1.88 -13.01 18.09
N GLN A 98 2.54 -14.06 17.58
CA GLN A 98 3.78 -14.62 18.12
C GLN A 98 4.89 -13.59 18.21
N ARG A 99 5.01 -12.67 17.24
CA ARG A 99 6.07 -11.64 17.30
C ARG A 99 5.80 -10.63 18.42
N ILE A 100 4.55 -10.20 18.57
CA ILE A 100 4.14 -9.27 19.63
C ILE A 100 4.28 -9.95 20.99
N GLU A 101 3.87 -11.20 21.11
CA GLU A 101 3.95 -11.98 22.34
C GLU A 101 5.40 -12.29 22.73
N GLN A 102 6.25 -12.63 21.76
CA GLN A 102 7.69 -12.81 21.99
C GLN A 102 8.33 -11.52 22.49
N LEU A 103 8.04 -10.38 21.85
CA LEU A 103 8.53 -9.08 22.29
C LEU A 103 8.03 -8.71 23.70
N LYS A 104 6.76 -9.00 24.01
CA LYS A 104 6.21 -8.82 25.37
C LYS A 104 6.94 -9.67 26.40
N ARG A 105 7.22 -10.94 26.08
CA ARG A 105 7.97 -11.84 26.97
C ARG A 105 9.41 -11.35 27.19
N GLN A 106 10.07 -10.88 26.13
CA GLN A 106 11.40 -10.30 26.22
C GLN A 106 11.41 -9.05 27.10
N ASN A 107 10.46 -8.13 26.88
CA ASN A 107 10.32 -6.92 27.70
C ASN A 107 10.10 -7.26 29.16
N LYS A 108 9.21 -8.22 29.47
CA LYS A 108 8.98 -8.68 30.84
C LYS A 108 10.26 -9.20 31.50
N ASN A 109 11.06 -9.99 30.78
CA ASN A 109 12.30 -10.52 31.33
C ASN A 109 13.33 -9.41 31.58
N LEU A 110 13.42 -8.42 30.69
CA LEU A 110 14.28 -7.25 30.89
C LEU A 110 13.81 -6.40 32.08
N GLU A 111 12.50 -6.20 32.25
CA GLU A 111 11.92 -5.52 33.40
C GLU A 111 12.24 -6.25 34.72
N GLU A 112 12.18 -7.58 34.74
CA GLU A 112 12.58 -8.40 35.89
C GLU A 112 14.07 -8.25 36.21
N GLN A 113 14.94 -8.23 35.19
CA GLN A 113 16.37 -8.02 35.36
C GLN A 113 16.68 -6.62 35.92
N ILE A 114 16.04 -5.57 35.37
CA ILE A 114 16.18 -4.19 35.85
C ILE A 114 15.76 -4.11 37.32
N LYS A 115 14.60 -4.68 37.67
CA LYS A 115 14.11 -4.68 39.06
C LYS A 115 15.08 -5.39 40.02
N HIS A 116 15.66 -6.51 39.62
CA HIS A 116 16.64 -7.22 40.43
C HIS A 116 17.91 -6.38 40.64
N LEU A 117 18.41 -5.75 39.58
CA LEU A 117 19.55 -4.84 39.66
C LEU A 117 19.26 -3.62 40.54
N GLU A 118 18.07 -3.02 40.43
CA GLU A 118 17.64 -1.91 41.30
C GLU A 118 17.52 -2.32 42.77
N GLN A 119 17.10 -3.56 43.06
CA GLN A 119 17.09 -4.09 44.42
C GLN A 119 18.51 -4.26 44.96
N LEU A 120 19.43 -4.80 44.15
CA LEU A 120 20.83 -4.96 44.54
C LEU A 120 21.54 -3.60 44.72
N THR A 121 21.28 -2.62 43.85
CA THR A 121 21.83 -1.28 44.02
C THR A 121 21.24 -0.59 45.24
N ASN A 122 19.93 -0.69 45.49
CA ASN A 122 19.32 -0.15 46.72
C ASN A 122 19.84 -0.85 47.99
N LEU A 123 20.05 -2.17 47.97
CA LEU A 123 20.67 -2.90 49.09
C LEU A 123 22.14 -2.51 49.30
N SER A 124 22.88 -2.28 48.22
CA SER A 124 24.25 -1.75 48.25
C SER A 124 24.30 -0.34 48.86
N VAL A 125 23.35 0.53 48.49
CA VAL A 125 23.22 1.89 49.02
C VAL A 125 22.84 1.89 50.51
N ILE A 126 22.08 0.90 50.98
CA ILE A 126 21.66 0.79 52.39
C ILE A 126 22.75 0.14 53.27
N ASN A 127 23.53 -0.82 52.77
CA ASN A 127 24.52 -1.58 53.57
C ASN A 127 25.96 -1.07 53.50
N GLY A 128 26.32 -0.18 52.57
CA GLY A 128 27.71 0.23 52.39
C GLY A 128 27.80 1.67 51.95
N GLY A 129 28.13 2.56 52.88
CA GLY A 129 28.51 3.93 52.58
C GLY A 129 29.48 4.00 51.41
N TYR A 130 29.21 4.92 50.48
CA TYR A 130 30.04 5.25 49.32
C TYR A 130 31.52 5.15 49.67
N LYS A 131 32.20 4.12 49.16
CA LYS A 131 33.66 4.07 49.09
C LYS A 131 34.03 4.16 47.62
N ASP A 132 34.59 5.31 47.27
CA ASP A 132 35.23 5.61 46.00
C ASP A 132 36.01 4.41 45.46
N MET A 133 35.52 3.81 44.38
CA MET A 133 36.31 2.87 43.60
C MET A 133 37.02 3.64 42.51
N LYS A 134 38.27 4.04 42.83
CA LYS A 134 39.32 4.35 41.86
C LYS A 134 39.40 3.23 40.83
N THR A 135 39.35 3.63 39.55
CA THR A 135 39.70 2.83 38.38
C THR A 135 41.13 2.29 38.46
N PRO A 136 41.35 0.97 38.29
CA PRO A 136 42.67 0.45 37.93
C PRO A 136 42.71 0.11 36.44
N GLN A 137 43.56 0.83 35.71
CA GLN A 137 44.10 0.41 34.41
C GLN A 137 45.06 -0.76 34.64
N THR A 138 44.96 -1.86 33.86
CA THR A 138 46.12 -2.72 33.50
C THR A 138 45.83 -3.57 32.24
N SER A 139 46.45 -3.14 31.13
CA SER A 139 47.27 -3.92 30.16
C SER A 139 46.77 -5.24 29.52
N SER A 140 46.35 -5.13 28.24
CA SER A 140 46.92 -5.74 27.03
C SER A 140 47.50 -7.17 27.05
N GLU A 141 46.88 -8.07 26.27
CA GLU A 141 47.59 -9.01 25.40
C GLU A 141 46.90 -9.08 24.02
N GLU A 142 47.71 -8.91 22.98
CA GLU A 142 47.35 -8.89 21.56
C GLU A 142 47.28 -10.31 20.98
N LEU A 143 46.35 -10.54 20.06
CA LEU A 143 46.54 -11.48 18.95
C LEU A 143 46.29 -10.75 17.63
N THR A 144 47.40 -10.52 16.94
CA THR A 144 47.65 -10.15 15.54
C THR A 144 46.96 -11.12 14.55
N ASN A 145 46.71 -10.91 13.26
CA ASN A 145 46.74 -9.83 12.27
C ASN A 145 46.00 -10.41 11.03
N GLY A 146 45.39 -9.56 10.20
CA GLY A 146 44.81 -9.97 8.92
C GLY A 146 44.17 -8.79 8.21
N ASP A 147 44.97 -8.13 7.39
CA ASP A 147 44.64 -6.99 6.53
C ASP A 147 43.39 -7.21 5.65
N ASP A 148 42.51 -6.21 5.53
CA ASP A 148 42.31 -5.57 4.22
C ASP A 148 41.62 -4.20 4.35
N ALA A 149 42.00 -3.30 3.46
CA ALA A 149 41.80 -1.87 3.52
C ALA A 149 40.46 -1.40 2.91
N MET A 150 40.06 -0.17 3.30
CA MET A 150 39.42 0.88 2.47
C MET A 150 38.12 0.52 1.71
N GLU A 151 37.04 1.29 1.73
CA GLU A 151 37.03 2.65 1.20
C GLU A 151 35.63 3.25 1.41
N GLN A 152 35.54 4.35 2.15
CA GLN A 152 34.35 5.19 2.13
C GLN A 152 34.34 5.99 0.82
N LYS A 153 33.53 5.58 -0.16
CA LYS A 153 33.30 6.41 -1.36
C LYS A 153 32.26 7.49 -1.09
N SER A 154 32.80 8.66 -0.81
CA SER A 154 32.19 9.98 -0.92
C SER A 154 31.44 10.19 -2.24
N LYS A 155 30.25 10.79 -2.13
CA LYS A 155 29.42 11.34 -3.20
C LYS A 155 30.23 12.33 -4.05
N LYS A 156 30.35 12.11 -5.37
CA LYS A 156 30.76 13.15 -6.33
C LYS A 156 29.51 13.74 -6.99
N PHE A 157 29.23 14.98 -6.63
CA PHE A 157 28.33 15.88 -7.34
C PHE A 157 28.95 16.24 -8.70
N LYS A 158 28.20 16.09 -9.80
CA LYS A 158 28.59 16.59 -11.13
C LYS A 158 27.71 17.78 -11.48
N PRO A 159 28.25 18.98 -11.73
CA PRO A 159 27.48 20.07 -12.32
C PRO A 159 27.15 19.75 -13.78
N ASN A 160 25.89 20.02 -14.12
CA ASN A 160 25.30 19.92 -15.44
C ASN A 160 25.85 21.05 -16.33
N ASN A 161 26.43 20.71 -17.49
CA ASN A 161 26.86 21.69 -18.48
C ASN A 161 26.03 21.46 -19.75
N TYR A 162 24.97 22.25 -19.92
CA TYR A 162 24.36 22.50 -21.21
C TYR A 162 24.79 23.91 -21.63
N ALA A 163 25.72 23.98 -22.59
CA ALA A 163 25.88 25.17 -23.42
C ALA A 163 24.93 25.04 -24.62
N MET A 164 24.41 26.20 -25.05
CA MET A 164 23.44 26.41 -26.14
C MET A 164 23.80 25.71 -27.45
#